data_AF-A0A918AA78-F1
#
_entry.id   AF-A0A918AA78-F1
#
_cell.length_a   1.000
_cell.length_b   1.000
_cell.length_c   1.000
_cell.angle_alpha   90.00
_cell.angle_beta   90.00
_cell.angle_gamma   90.00
#
_symmetry.space_group_name_H-M   'P 1'
#
loop_
_entity.id
_entity.type
_entity.pdbx_description
1 polymer ?
#
loop_
_entity_poly.entity_id
_entity_poly.type
_entity_poly.pdbx_seq_one_letter_code
_entity_poly.pdbx_strand_id
1 'polypeptide(L)'
;MRGLLGFLPWIAYAVIATGDEWRWGAITGLTLALALVALDRRAGKGWDEMVIESSAAIFFTCLTALSLADPHSPLTPYGPALVNVWLAGTAWGSLALRRPFTLGIARSMAPKEVWETPRFYRVNAVITTVWAVAFTVAALSLTLVLHTSPHATTLVIAIKVLSFVLPSAFTAWYPKRVRRVPAG
;
A
#
# COMPACT_ATOMS: atom_id res chain seq x y z
N MET A 1 -9.85 12.37 4.08
CA MET A 1 -9.61 11.82 2.73
C MET A 1 -8.12 11.73 2.34
N ARG A 2 -7.17 12.42 3.01
CA ARG A 2 -5.76 12.44 2.61
C ARG A 2 -5.00 11.10 2.73
N GLY A 3 -5.42 10.17 3.58
CA GLY A 3 -4.76 8.86 3.73
C GLY A 3 -4.82 7.97 2.48
N LEU A 4 -5.80 8.16 1.59
CA LEU A 4 -5.88 7.45 0.31
C LEU A 4 -4.88 7.99 -0.73
N LEU A 5 -4.36 9.21 -0.55
CA LEU A 5 -3.40 9.80 -1.47
C LEU A 5 -2.03 9.09 -1.41
N GLY A 6 -1.63 8.57 -0.25
CA GLY A 6 -0.42 7.75 -0.12
C GLY A 6 -0.48 6.48 -0.98
N PHE A 7 -1.69 6.04 -1.36
CA PHE A 7 -1.89 4.91 -2.26
C PHE A 7 -1.89 5.28 -3.76
N LEU A 8 -1.89 6.57 -4.09
CA LEU A 8 -2.01 7.07 -5.46
C LEU A 8 -0.93 6.53 -6.43
N PRO A 9 0.37 6.46 -6.06
CA PRO A 9 1.40 5.90 -6.94
C PRO A 9 1.12 4.45 -7.34
N TRP A 10 0.62 3.65 -6.40
CA TRP A 10 0.28 2.24 -6.59
C TRP A 10 -0.93 2.05 -7.49
N ILE A 11 -1.96 2.89 -7.32
CA ILE A 11 -3.16 2.88 -8.16
C ILE A 11 -2.80 3.28 -9.59
N ALA A 12 -2.03 4.36 -9.76
CA ALA A 12 -1.58 4.81 -11.08
C ALA A 12 -0.78 3.72 -11.80
N TYR A 13 0.16 3.08 -11.10
CA TYR A 13 0.88 1.92 -11.63
C TYR A 13 -0.06 0.78 -12.02
N ALA A 14 -1.00 0.40 -11.14
CA ALA A 14 -1.92 -0.71 -11.39
C ALA A 14 -2.78 -0.50 -12.65
N VAL A 15 -3.18 0.74 -12.94
CA VAL A 15 -3.93 1.11 -14.15
C VAL A 15 -3.03 1.03 -15.38
N ILE A 16 -1.89 1.71 -15.37
CA ILE A 16 -1.01 1.82 -16.55
C ILE A 16 -0.36 0.48 -16.90
N ALA A 17 0.13 -0.25 -15.90
CA ALA A 17 0.78 -1.55 -16.11
C ALA A 17 -0.18 -2.67 -16.53
N THR A 18 -1.49 -2.43 -16.60
CA THR A 18 -2.45 -3.40 -17.15
C THR A 18 -2.41 -3.42 -18.70
N GLY A 19 -1.86 -2.39 -19.35
CA GLY A 19 -1.66 -2.33 -20.80
C GLY A 19 -0.28 -2.80 -21.27
N ASP A 20 0.36 -3.74 -20.56
CA ASP A 20 1.70 -4.30 -20.84
C ASP A 20 2.90 -3.32 -20.85
N GLU A 21 2.68 -2.04 -20.57
CA GLU A 21 3.74 -1.03 -20.49
C GLU A 21 4.15 -0.71 -19.04
N TRP A 22 4.69 -1.71 -18.33
CA TRP A 22 5.13 -1.58 -16.93
C TRP A 22 6.16 -0.45 -16.70
N ARG A 23 6.94 -0.10 -17.71
CA ARG A 23 7.93 1.00 -17.68
C ARG A 23 7.29 2.36 -17.45
N TRP A 24 6.27 2.71 -18.21
CA TRP A 24 5.54 3.97 -18.00
C TRP A 24 4.75 3.95 -16.71
N GLY A 25 4.22 2.79 -16.33
CA GLY A 25 3.64 2.60 -15.01
C GLY A 25 4.64 2.93 -13.91
N ALA A 26 5.86 2.38 -13.99
CA ALA A 26 6.91 2.57 -12.99
C ALA A 26 7.38 4.01 -12.90
N ILE A 27 7.62 4.67 -14.04
CA ILE A 27 8.01 6.09 -14.11
C ILE A 27 6.92 6.99 -13.54
N THR A 28 5.65 6.72 -13.88
CA THR A 28 4.51 7.50 -13.37
C THR A 28 4.37 7.30 -11.85
N GLY A 29 4.47 6.05 -11.38
CA GLY A 29 4.49 5.72 -9.96
C GLY A 29 5.62 6.42 -9.22
N LEU A 30 6.84 6.43 -9.78
CA LEU A 30 8.00 7.12 -9.19
C LEU A 30 7.76 8.62 -9.10
N THR A 31 7.27 9.23 -10.18
CA THR A 31 6.97 10.67 -10.24
C THR A 31 5.95 11.06 -9.18
N LEU A 32 4.85 10.31 -9.06
CA LEU A 32 3.83 10.54 -8.04
C LEU A 32 4.36 10.31 -6.63
N ALA A 33 5.15 9.27 -6.41
CA ALA A 33 5.73 8.97 -5.10
C ALA A 33 6.68 10.09 -4.65
N LEU A 34 7.60 10.54 -5.52
CA LEU A 34 8.51 11.64 -5.21
C LEU A 34 7.78 12.97 -5.01
N ALA A 35 6.75 13.25 -5.80
CA ALA A 35 5.92 14.44 -5.62
C ALA A 35 5.21 14.43 -4.26
N LEU A 36 4.61 13.30 -3.87
CA LEU A 36 3.96 13.16 -2.56
C LEU A 36 4.95 13.30 -1.42
N VAL A 37 6.11 12.63 -1.50
CA VAL A 37 7.18 12.77 -0.49
C VAL A 37 7.64 14.22 -0.38
N ALA A 38 7.87 14.91 -1.50
CA ALA A 38 8.30 16.30 -1.48
C ALA A 38 7.24 17.23 -0.88
N LEU A 39 5.96 17.05 -1.24
CA LEU A 39 4.85 17.85 -0.72
C LEU A 39 4.67 17.65 0.79
N ASP A 40 4.67 16.40 1.24
CA ASP A 40 4.50 16.06 2.65
C ASP A 40 5.69 16.51 3.50
N ARG A 41 6.90 16.41 2.96
CA ARG A 41 8.11 16.89 3.64
C ARG A 41 8.12 18.43 3.75
N ARG A 42 7.65 19.14 2.73
CA ARG A 42 7.44 20.60 2.74
C ARG A 42 6.33 21.02 3.70
N ALA A 43 5.32 20.18 3.89
CA ALA A 43 4.26 20.38 4.87
C ALA A 43 4.70 20.07 6.32
N GLY A 44 5.96 19.67 6.53
CA GLY A 44 6.54 19.44 7.86
C GLY A 44 6.22 18.07 8.45
N LYS A 45 5.70 17.11 7.66
CA LYS A 45 5.48 15.74 8.16
C LYS A 45 6.80 15.08 8.54
N GLY A 46 6.80 14.36 9.66
CA GLY A 46 7.90 13.50 10.05
C GLY A 46 7.97 12.25 9.17
N TRP A 47 9.15 11.65 9.06
CA TRP A 47 9.35 10.40 8.31
C TRP A 47 8.47 9.24 8.80
N ASP A 48 8.17 9.22 10.10
CA ASP A 48 7.28 8.23 10.72
C ASP A 48 5.83 8.30 10.21
N GLU A 49 5.41 9.45 9.68
CA GLU A 49 4.08 9.63 9.09
C GLU A 49 4.05 9.31 7.60
N MET A 50 5.23 9.15 6.99
CA MET A 50 5.42 9.03 5.55
C MET A 50 5.91 7.64 5.13
N VAL A 51 5.62 6.61 5.95
CA VAL A 51 6.12 5.24 5.73
C VAL A 51 5.65 4.70 4.38
N ILE A 52 4.39 4.95 3.99
CA ILE A 52 3.82 4.43 2.75
C ILE A 52 4.31 5.22 1.52
N GLU A 53 4.49 6.53 1.64
CA GLU A 53 5.01 7.39 0.58
C GLU A 53 6.50 7.11 0.33
N SER A 54 7.28 6.95 1.41
CA SER A 54 8.70 6.62 1.33
C SER A 54 8.91 5.21 0.79
N SER A 55 8.08 4.23 1.21
CA SER A 55 8.16 2.87 0.67
C SER A 55 7.77 2.84 -0.81
N ALA A 56 6.81 3.66 -1.25
CA ALA A 56 6.47 3.82 -2.65
C ALA A 56 7.63 4.39 -3.46
N ALA A 57 8.28 5.45 -2.96
CA ALA A 57 9.43 6.05 -3.63
C ALA A 57 10.56 5.04 -3.82
N ILE A 58 10.87 4.24 -2.79
CA ILE A 58 11.90 3.20 -2.86
C ILE A 58 11.50 2.13 -3.89
N PHE A 59 10.29 1.58 -3.79
CA PHE A 59 9.83 0.54 -4.71
C PHE A 59 9.85 1.00 -6.16
N PHE A 60 9.26 2.17 -6.44
CA PHE A 60 9.19 2.67 -7.81
C PHE A 60 10.54 3.12 -8.35
N THR A 61 11.49 3.50 -7.50
CA THR A 61 12.88 3.74 -7.93
C THR A 61 13.50 2.43 -8.42
N CYS A 62 13.41 1.36 -7.62
CA CYS A 62 13.93 0.04 -7.98
C CYS A 62 13.23 -0.52 -9.23
N LEU A 63 11.90 -0.43 -9.29
CA LEU A 63 11.12 -0.92 -10.42
C LEU A 63 11.40 -0.13 -11.69
N THR A 64 11.54 1.19 -11.61
CA THR A 64 11.89 2.03 -12.76
C THR A 64 13.27 1.65 -13.28
N ALA A 65 14.27 1.55 -12.39
CA ALA A 65 15.61 1.13 -12.76
C ALA A 65 15.62 -0.25 -13.45
N LEU A 66 14.89 -1.22 -12.89
CA LEU A 66 14.74 -2.56 -13.47
C LEU A 66 14.06 -2.50 -14.86
N SER A 67 12.96 -1.76 -14.98
CA SER A 67 12.20 -1.64 -16.24
C SER A 67 12.96 -0.93 -17.37
N LEU A 68 13.93 -0.09 -17.01
CA LEU A 68 14.81 0.61 -17.95
C LEU A 68 16.00 -0.27 -18.36
N ALA A 69 16.57 -1.02 -17.41
CA ALA A 69 17.70 -1.90 -17.66
C ALA A 69 17.32 -3.17 -18.43
N ASP A 70 16.14 -3.73 -18.14
CA ASP A 70 15.63 -4.95 -18.78
C ASP A 70 14.13 -4.81 -19.09
N PRO A 71 13.78 -4.15 -20.22
CA PRO A 71 12.38 -3.93 -20.60
C PRO A 71 11.60 -5.23 -20.85
N HIS A 72 12.30 -6.31 -21.23
CA HIS A 72 11.71 -7.62 -21.56
C HIS A 72 11.91 -8.65 -20.43
N SER A 73 12.11 -8.16 -19.21
CA SER A 73 12.32 -9.01 -18.05
C SER A 73 11.21 -10.07 -17.91
N PRO A 74 11.53 -11.31 -17.51
CA PRO A 74 10.52 -12.32 -17.18
C PRO A 74 9.63 -11.90 -16.00
N LEU A 75 10.02 -10.85 -15.26
CA LEU A 75 9.24 -10.27 -14.16
C LEU A 75 8.14 -9.32 -14.61
N THR A 76 8.15 -8.86 -15.86
CA THR A 76 7.17 -7.90 -16.40
C THR A 76 5.72 -8.32 -16.15
N PRO A 77 5.30 -9.58 -16.41
CA PRO A 77 3.93 -10.03 -16.14
C PRO A 77 3.58 -9.99 -14.65
N TYR A 78 4.59 -10.18 -13.77
CA TYR A 78 4.43 -10.25 -12.32
C TYR A 78 4.41 -8.88 -11.64
N GLY A 79 4.45 -7.77 -12.39
CA GLY A 79 4.37 -6.41 -11.84
C GLY A 79 3.30 -6.21 -10.75
N PRO A 80 2.04 -6.65 -10.95
CA PRO A 80 1.00 -6.61 -9.92
C PRO A 80 1.33 -7.42 -8.67
N ALA A 81 1.94 -8.60 -8.83
CA ALA A 81 2.35 -9.44 -7.71
C ALA A 81 3.49 -8.77 -6.92
N LEU A 82 4.50 -8.21 -7.61
CA LEU A 82 5.62 -7.49 -7.00
C LEU A 82 5.16 -6.33 -6.12
N VAL A 83 4.18 -5.54 -6.60
CA VAL A 83 3.56 -4.48 -5.79
C VAL A 83 2.97 -5.03 -4.49
N ASN A 84 2.19 -6.10 -4.57
CA ASN A 84 1.54 -6.67 -3.40
C ASN A 84 2.56 -7.33 -2.44
N VAL A 85 3.62 -7.96 -2.96
CA VAL A 85 4.74 -8.47 -2.15
C VAL A 85 5.40 -7.32 -1.38
N TRP A 86 5.72 -6.21 -2.06
CA TRP A 86 6.35 -5.05 -1.43
C TRP A 86 5.45 -4.41 -0.37
N LEU A 87 4.15 -4.23 -0.69
CA LEU A 87 3.18 -3.67 0.24
C LEU A 87 2.96 -4.56 1.46
N ALA A 88 2.91 -5.89 1.27
CA ALA A 88 2.88 -6.85 2.38
C ALA A 88 4.13 -6.73 3.24
N GLY A 89 5.32 -6.69 2.62
CA GLY A 89 6.59 -6.52 3.33
C GLY A 89 6.65 -5.21 4.12
N THR A 90 6.18 -4.11 3.53
CA THR A 90 6.06 -2.81 4.20
C THR A 90 5.11 -2.89 5.40
N ALA A 91 3.93 -3.50 5.23
CA ALA A 91 2.94 -3.61 6.28
C ALA A 91 3.42 -4.49 7.44
N TRP A 92 3.94 -5.69 7.15
CA TRP A 92 4.53 -6.59 8.15
C TRP A 92 5.77 -5.98 8.82
N GLY A 93 6.65 -5.34 8.06
CA GLY A 93 7.82 -4.64 8.59
C GLY A 93 7.43 -3.51 9.54
N SER A 94 6.39 -2.74 9.19
CA SER A 94 5.86 -1.67 10.05
C SER A 94 5.32 -2.22 11.39
N LEU A 95 4.68 -3.39 11.38
CA LEU A 95 4.25 -4.09 12.60
C LEU A 95 5.42 -4.60 13.42
N ALA A 96 6.43 -5.19 12.77
CA ALA A 96 7.64 -5.70 13.44
C ALA A 96 8.41 -4.57 14.15
N LEU A 97 8.46 -3.39 13.54
CA LEU A 97 9.05 -2.18 14.12
C LEU A 97 8.16 -1.50 15.17
N ARG A 98 6.99 -2.08 15.50
CA ARG A 98 5.98 -1.50 16.40
C ARG A 98 5.54 -0.09 15.99
N ARG A 99 5.56 0.19 14.70
CA ARG A 99 5.12 1.45 14.09
C ARG A 99 4.20 1.13 12.91
N PRO A 100 2.96 0.66 13.16
CA PRO A 100 2.05 0.25 12.09
C PRO A 100 1.87 1.41 11.10
N PHE A 101 2.00 1.15 9.78
CA PHE A 101 2.02 2.25 8.79
C PHE A 101 0.75 3.11 8.80
N THR A 102 -0.37 2.55 9.28
CA THR A 102 -1.64 3.27 9.43
C THR A 102 -1.64 4.29 10.57
N LEU A 103 -0.69 4.20 11.51
CA LEU A 103 -0.60 5.07 12.68
C LEU A 103 -0.42 6.54 12.29
N GLY A 104 0.48 6.83 11.33
CA GLY A 104 0.70 8.20 10.84
C GLY A 104 -0.56 8.81 10.22
N ILE A 105 -1.25 8.01 9.40
CA ILE A 105 -2.53 8.40 8.79
C ILE A 105 -3.58 8.68 9.88
N ALA A 106 -3.70 7.80 10.87
CA ALA A 106 -4.66 7.95 11.95
C ALA A 106 -4.38 9.18 12.83
N ARG A 107 -3.12 9.51 13.09
CA ARG A 107 -2.72 10.71 13.84
C ARG A 107 -3.19 11.99 13.14
N SER A 108 -3.12 12.03 11.81
CA SER A 108 -3.62 13.19 11.04
C SER A 108 -5.15 13.41 11.13
N MET A 109 -5.90 12.40 11.59
CA MET A 109 -7.38 12.43 11.66
C MET A 109 -7.90 12.40 13.09
N ALA A 110 -7.05 12.20 14.09
CA ALA A 110 -7.43 12.02 15.49
C ALA A 110 -6.84 13.11 16.38
N PRO A 111 -7.55 13.52 17.45
CA PRO A 111 -7.03 14.45 18.45
C PRO A 111 -5.73 13.91 19.09
N LYS A 112 -4.80 14.80 19.47
CA LYS A 112 -3.48 14.41 20.00
C LYS A 112 -3.57 13.66 21.33
N GLU A 113 -4.62 13.89 22.09
CA GLU A 113 -4.90 13.32 23.41
C GLU A 113 -5.03 11.80 23.36
N VAL A 114 -5.41 11.23 22.20
CA VAL A 114 -5.56 9.78 22.05
C VAL A 114 -4.34 9.09 21.43
N TRP A 115 -3.36 9.84 20.91
CA TRP A 115 -2.25 9.30 20.11
C TRP A 115 -1.39 8.30 20.89
N GLU A 116 -1.17 8.56 22.17
CA GLU A 116 -0.31 7.75 23.04
C GLU A 116 -1.09 6.67 23.81
N THR A 117 -2.40 6.51 23.53
CA THR A 117 -3.20 5.51 24.23
C THR A 117 -2.90 4.10 23.68
N PRO A 118 -2.80 3.06 24.54
CA PRO A 118 -2.63 1.68 24.08
C PRO A 118 -3.75 1.22 23.15
N ARG A 119 -4.97 1.74 23.34
CA ARG A 119 -6.12 1.47 22.48
C ARG A 119 -5.92 2.00 21.06
N PHE A 120 -5.38 3.22 20.91
CA PHE A 120 -5.10 3.81 19.61
C PHE A 120 -4.05 3.01 18.85
N TYR A 121 -2.98 2.58 19.53
CA TYR A 121 -2.00 1.67 18.95
C TYR A 121 -2.63 0.34 18.51
N ARG A 122 -3.38 -0.33 19.39
CA ARG A 122 -4.01 -1.64 19.11
C ARG A 122 -4.93 -1.58 17.89
N VAL A 123 -5.73 -0.52 17.77
CA VAL A 123 -6.64 -0.34 16.61
C VAL A 123 -5.84 -0.25 15.31
N ASN A 124 -4.79 0.57 15.26
CA ASN A 124 -3.96 0.72 14.07
C ASN A 124 -3.13 -0.54 13.77
N ALA A 125 -2.68 -1.27 14.80
CA ALA A 125 -2.02 -2.56 14.63
C ALA A 125 -2.96 -3.57 13.97
N VAL A 126 -4.20 -3.72 14.45
CA VAL A 126 -5.19 -4.62 13.84
C VAL A 126 -5.50 -4.23 12.40
N ILE A 127 -5.73 -2.95 12.13
CA ILE A 127 -5.98 -2.47 10.76
C ILE A 127 -4.80 -2.78 9.86
N THR A 128 -3.58 -2.51 10.31
CA THR A 128 -2.34 -2.80 9.55
C THR A 128 -2.18 -4.29 9.28
N THR A 129 -2.51 -5.16 10.24
CA THR A 129 -2.50 -6.62 10.02
C THR A 129 -3.48 -7.03 8.94
N VAL A 130 -4.68 -6.45 8.91
CA VAL A 130 -5.67 -6.74 7.85
C VAL A 130 -5.14 -6.33 6.47
N TRP A 131 -4.50 -5.17 6.36
CA TRP A 131 -3.80 -4.76 5.14
C TRP A 131 -2.68 -5.73 4.77
N ALA A 132 -1.83 -6.10 5.73
CA ALA A 132 -0.71 -7.01 5.51
C ALA A 132 -1.18 -8.38 4.98
N VAL A 133 -2.22 -8.95 5.58
CA VAL A 133 -2.83 -10.21 5.15
C VAL A 133 -3.45 -10.07 3.76
N ALA A 134 -4.21 -9.00 3.50
CA ALA A 134 -4.83 -8.77 2.19
C ALA A 134 -3.77 -8.69 1.07
N PHE A 135 -2.68 -7.97 1.29
CA PHE A 135 -1.57 -7.88 0.34
C PHE A 135 -0.81 -9.21 0.20
N THR A 136 -0.59 -9.96 1.28
CA THR A 136 0.03 -11.29 1.19
C THR A 136 -0.82 -12.25 0.37
N VAL A 137 -2.13 -12.32 0.61
CA VAL A 137 -3.05 -13.16 -0.17
C VAL A 137 -3.05 -12.72 -1.63
N ALA A 138 -3.15 -11.42 -1.90
CA ALA A 138 -3.12 -10.90 -3.25
C ALA A 138 -1.80 -11.19 -3.98
N ALA A 139 -0.66 -11.09 -3.30
CA ALA A 139 0.65 -11.43 -3.87
C ALA A 139 0.70 -12.90 -4.31
N LEU A 140 0.26 -13.82 -3.45
CA LEU A 140 0.23 -15.25 -3.76
C LEU A 140 -0.76 -15.56 -4.89
N SER A 141 -1.98 -15.02 -4.82
CA SER A 141 -3.01 -15.23 -5.84
C SER A 141 -2.59 -14.66 -7.19
N LEU A 142 -2.04 -13.44 -7.23
CA LEU A 142 -1.56 -12.84 -8.48
C LEU A 142 -0.40 -13.63 -9.07
N THR A 143 0.57 -14.06 -8.26
CA THR A 143 1.68 -14.89 -8.73
C THR A 143 1.17 -16.19 -9.36
N LEU A 144 0.24 -16.87 -8.69
CA LEU A 144 -0.33 -18.13 -9.20
C LEU A 144 -1.14 -17.91 -10.48
N VAL A 145 -2.02 -16.91 -10.51
CA VAL A 145 -2.88 -16.63 -11.67
C VAL A 145 -2.06 -16.20 -12.87
N LEU A 146 -1.07 -15.32 -12.69
CA LEU A 146 -0.22 -14.86 -13.79
C LEU A 146 0.67 -15.98 -14.32
N HIS A 147 1.05 -16.95 -13.48
CA HIS A 147 1.82 -18.12 -13.90
C HIS A 147 0.97 -19.15 -14.67
N THR A 148 -0.26 -19.41 -14.23
CA THR A 148 -1.12 -20.49 -14.75
C THR A 148 -2.09 -20.04 -15.83
N SER A 149 -2.49 -18.76 -15.82
CA SER A 149 -3.53 -18.20 -16.67
C SER A 149 -3.24 -16.71 -16.93
N PRO A 150 -2.16 -16.38 -17.66
CA PRO A 150 -1.71 -15.00 -17.86
C PRO A 150 -2.75 -14.10 -18.53
N HIS A 151 -3.69 -14.68 -19.30
CA HIS A 151 -4.77 -13.95 -19.98
C HIS A 151 -6.03 -13.74 -19.12
N ALA A 152 -6.03 -14.17 -17.85
CA ALA A 152 -7.16 -14.00 -16.93
C ALA A 152 -7.28 -12.56 -16.39
N THR A 153 -7.30 -11.57 -17.28
CA THR A 153 -7.27 -10.14 -16.96
C THR A 153 -8.36 -9.73 -15.97
N THR A 154 -9.58 -10.24 -16.15
CA THR A 154 -10.71 -9.98 -15.23
C THR A 154 -10.41 -10.44 -13.80
N LEU A 155 -9.82 -11.63 -13.64
CA LEU A 155 -9.46 -12.17 -12.32
C LEU A 155 -8.30 -11.38 -11.70
N VAL A 156 -7.30 -10.99 -12.50
CA VAL A 156 -6.19 -10.14 -12.06
C VAL A 156 -6.71 -8.79 -11.55
N ILE A 157 -7.61 -8.14 -12.31
CA ILE A 157 -8.25 -6.88 -11.90
C ILE A 157 -9.06 -7.08 -10.62
N ALA A 158 -9.86 -8.15 -10.53
CA ALA A 158 -10.64 -8.45 -9.34
C ALA A 158 -9.75 -8.60 -8.10
N ILE A 159 -8.64 -9.34 -8.18
CA ILE A 159 -7.70 -9.50 -7.07
C ILE A 159 -7.07 -8.14 -6.68
N LYS A 160 -6.61 -7.36 -7.66
CA LYS A 160 -6.07 -6.00 -7.42
C LYS A 160 -7.08 -5.10 -6.72
N VAL A 161 -8.34 -5.10 -7.15
CA VAL A 161 -9.39 -4.26 -6.54
C VAL A 161 -9.71 -4.74 -5.14
N LEU A 162 -9.91 -6.05 -4.95
CA LEU A 162 -10.26 -6.61 -3.64
C LEU A 162 -9.14 -6.41 -2.61
N SER A 163 -7.86 -6.44 -3.02
CA SER A 163 -6.73 -6.24 -2.12
C SER A 163 -6.68 -4.84 -1.51
N PHE A 164 -7.31 -3.84 -2.13
CA PHE A 164 -7.46 -2.49 -1.58
C PHE A 164 -8.85 -2.24 -0.98
N VAL A 165 -9.92 -2.71 -1.62
CA VAL A 165 -11.30 -2.42 -1.19
C VAL A 165 -11.62 -3.08 0.15
N LEU A 166 -11.29 -4.36 0.32
CA LEU A 166 -11.60 -5.09 1.55
C LEU A 166 -10.94 -4.47 2.80
N PRO A 167 -9.60 -4.24 2.84
CA PRO A 167 -8.98 -3.63 3.99
C PRO A 167 -9.36 -2.15 4.16
N SER A 168 -9.65 -1.41 3.07
CA SER A 168 -10.16 -0.03 3.16
C SER A 168 -11.54 0.02 3.82
N ALA A 169 -12.45 -0.86 3.43
CA ALA A 169 -13.77 -0.98 4.05
C ALA A 169 -13.66 -1.33 5.54
N PHE A 170 -12.77 -2.27 5.88
CA PHE A 170 -12.45 -2.61 7.26
C PHE A 170 -11.89 -1.41 8.04
N THR A 171 -10.96 -0.65 7.44
CA THR A 171 -10.35 0.55 8.03
C THR A 171 -11.41 1.62 8.36
N ALA A 172 -12.42 1.80 7.48
CA ALA A 172 -13.49 2.76 7.69
C ALA A 172 -14.50 2.33 8.77
N TRP A 173 -14.71 1.02 8.92
CA TRP A 173 -15.71 0.44 9.81
C TRP A 173 -15.19 0.15 11.23
N TYR A 174 -14.01 -0.45 11.34
CA TYR A 174 -13.49 -1.03 12.59
C TYR A 174 -13.36 0.00 13.74
N PRO A 175 -12.81 1.21 13.53
CA PRO A 175 -12.72 2.22 14.60
C PRO A 175 -14.10 2.62 15.15
N LYS A 176 -15.12 2.69 14.29
CA LYS A 176 -16.50 3.04 14.68
C LYS A 176 -17.11 1.97 15.59
N ARG A 177 -16.84 0.69 15.28
CA ARG A 177 -17.30 -0.43 16.10
C ARG A 177 -16.60 -0.46 17.46
N VAL A 178 -15.28 -0.27 17.47
CA VAL A 178 -14.51 -0.27 18.72
C VAL A 178 -14.95 0.87 19.64
N ARG A 179 -15.25 2.07 19.13
CA ARG A 179 -15.74 3.20 19.96
C ARG A 179 -17.10 2.96 20.63
N ARG A 180 -17.94 2.09 20.06
CA ARG A 180 -19.29 1.79 20.58
C ARG A 180 -19.29 0.76 21.71
N VAL A 181 -18.23 -0.03 21.86
CA VAL A 181 -18.09 -0.98 22.95
C VAL A 181 -17.47 -0.24 24.14
N PRO A 182 -18.21 -0.06 25.27
CA PRO A 182 -17.64 0.49 26.49
C PRO A 182 -16.43 -0.35 26.89
N ALA A 183 -15.37 0.28 27.39
CA ALA A 183 -14.28 -0.46 28.01
C ALA A 183 -14.85 -1.15 29.26
N GLY A 184 -15.16 -2.44 29.13
CA GLY A 184 -15.42 -3.32 30.26
C GLY A 184 -14.13 -3.65 30.99
#